data_AF-A0A813DEI4-F1
#
_entry.id   AF-A0A813DEI4-F1
#
_cell.length_a   1.000
_cell.length_b   1.000
_cell.length_c   1.000
_cell.angle_alpha   90.00
_cell.angle_beta   90.00
_cell.angle_gamma   90.00
#
_symmetry.space_group_name_H-M   'P 1'
#
loop_
_entity.id
_entity.type
_entity.pdbx_description
1 polymer ?
#
loop_
_entity_poly.entity_id
_entity_poly.type
_entity_poly.pdbx_seq_one_letter_code
_entity_poly.pdbx_strand_id
1 'polypeptide(L)'
;IASSEQSVEDEAGEDDPESAARLLRSPSSPSRSRRPSWATSVTLPWYLCTASGELWWCISTPGKLCWRRAAQLRELCEALAPGRAQLLSSLGSVQDMELSRHRASRLLAQLPRGALEEFTREDVKLSSLLGEDQSLAFCEAEGRIVEHRAVVGVGDVVRWRGPPTSSDDVVVELAGAFIHRLSVAGSPGVALTTAQRQFVFVARSEEEAAWLAASLGRSASSSPVLGRPWRDRLRRWPAHRVPCNDWELCFKQEEDPLGLSAQLLRFAVQAQSRSQGVLKPLNALSTRLKRLDLSDLTPQDLWCFWVNVYHSLLVHACALYGPPRNVRHIIGFHNNCSYIVAGHLFSLAEIEHCVLRHSLSPAKTRMANIFLKIWRRSDAELEERPCLRAPPLCPASAFRCRPDWRLNLVLSAGNAGSSNRLPLFERSSPQVFDALVERCMAHTLRCTGRVSADAVALPYTLYRWRGDAPAVPSLEGHERLWAAALAPLLGEGSPERSITYRRSYKWAMLERLELL
;
A
#
# COMPACT_ATOMS: atom_id res chain seq x y z
N ILE A 1 -30.71 -70.88 -24.00
CA ILE A 1 -29.99 -70.20 -25.09
C ILE A 1 -30.19 -68.70 -24.88
N ALA A 2 -29.10 -68.00 -24.55
CA ALA A 2 -28.84 -66.55 -24.52
C ALA A 2 -29.84 -65.64 -23.74
N SER A 3 -29.49 -64.95 -22.64
CA SER A 3 -28.43 -63.94 -22.40
C SER A 3 -28.70 -62.59 -23.06
N SER A 4 -28.92 -61.54 -22.25
CA SER A 4 -28.19 -60.26 -22.34
C SER A 4 -28.56 -59.31 -21.19
N GLU A 5 -27.55 -58.97 -20.39
CA GLU A 5 -27.45 -57.87 -19.43
C GLU A 5 -27.28 -56.51 -20.13
N GLN A 6 -27.57 -55.40 -19.43
CA GLN A 6 -26.87 -54.09 -19.40
C GLN A 6 -27.68 -53.10 -18.52
N SER A 7 -27.23 -52.75 -17.29
CA SER A 7 -26.32 -51.65 -16.87
C SER A 7 -26.91 -50.24 -17.02
N VAL A 8 -27.35 -49.59 -15.93
CA VAL A 8 -26.65 -48.52 -15.14
C VAL A 8 -26.53 -47.19 -15.88
N GLU A 9 -27.12 -46.12 -15.34
CA GLU A 9 -26.51 -44.79 -15.27
C GLU A 9 -27.22 -43.91 -14.22
N ASP A 10 -26.43 -43.49 -13.23
CA ASP A 10 -26.73 -42.46 -12.22
C ASP A 10 -26.67 -41.08 -12.89
N GLU A 11 -27.72 -40.26 -12.74
CA GLU A 11 -27.66 -38.85 -13.13
C GLU A 11 -27.23 -37.95 -11.97
N ALA A 12 -26.09 -37.30 -12.20
CA ALA A 12 -25.51 -36.25 -11.40
C ALA A 12 -26.38 -34.98 -11.41
N GLY A 13 -26.47 -34.29 -10.27
CA GLY A 13 -27.16 -33.01 -10.15
C GLY A 13 -26.47 -31.91 -10.96
N GLU A 14 -27.17 -31.40 -11.98
CA GLU A 14 -26.80 -30.22 -12.75
C GLU A 14 -27.00 -28.92 -11.94
N ASP A 15 -25.97 -28.07 -11.97
CA ASP A 15 -25.96 -26.67 -11.55
C ASP A 15 -27.03 -25.87 -12.34
N ASP A 16 -28.11 -25.41 -11.69
CA ASP A 16 -29.18 -24.60 -12.29
C ASP A 16 -28.80 -23.09 -12.41
N PRO A 17 -28.58 -22.57 -13.63
CA PRO A 17 -28.19 -21.17 -13.88
C PRO A 17 -29.36 -20.16 -13.73
N GLU A 18 -30.59 -20.60 -13.47
CA GLU A 18 -31.77 -19.73 -13.45
C GLU A 18 -32.02 -19.06 -12.07
N SER A 19 -31.30 -19.49 -11.03
CA SER A 19 -31.53 -19.06 -9.64
C SER A 19 -31.03 -17.63 -9.34
N ALA A 20 -29.94 -17.18 -9.97
CA ALA A 20 -29.37 -15.84 -9.74
C ALA A 20 -30.25 -14.69 -10.27
N ALA A 21 -31.04 -14.93 -11.32
CA ALA A 21 -31.86 -13.92 -11.99
C ALA A 21 -33.16 -13.58 -11.23
N ARG A 22 -33.62 -14.45 -10.32
CA ARG A 22 -34.88 -14.26 -9.57
C ARG A 22 -34.75 -13.25 -8.41
N LEU A 23 -33.54 -12.97 -7.93
CA LEU A 23 -33.28 -12.12 -6.76
C LEU A 23 -33.46 -10.61 -6.98
N LEU A 24 -33.65 -10.15 -8.22
CA LEU A 24 -33.58 -8.73 -8.59
C LEU A 24 -34.92 -8.06 -8.94
N ARG A 25 -36.07 -8.73 -8.73
CA ARG A 25 -37.38 -8.14 -9.07
C ARG A 25 -38.04 -7.44 -7.88
N SER A 26 -37.73 -6.16 -7.68
CA SER A 26 -38.59 -5.18 -7.00
C SER A 26 -38.18 -3.75 -7.38
N PRO A 27 -39.07 -2.90 -7.94
CA PRO A 27 -38.70 -1.55 -8.36
C PRO A 27 -39.08 -0.50 -7.32
N SER A 28 -38.11 0.27 -6.84
CA SER A 28 -38.35 1.61 -6.28
C SER A 28 -37.15 2.52 -6.56
N SER A 29 -37.43 3.67 -7.16
CA SER A 29 -36.50 4.64 -7.79
C SER A 29 -35.37 5.17 -6.89
N PRO A 30 -34.22 5.60 -7.44
CA PRO A 30 -33.08 6.04 -6.66
C PRO A 30 -33.24 7.52 -6.24
N SER A 31 -33.71 7.73 -5.00
CA SER A 31 -33.37 8.96 -4.28
C SER A 31 -31.94 8.83 -3.73
N ARG A 32 -31.26 9.97 -3.59
CA ARG A 32 -29.88 10.15 -3.12
C ARG A 32 -29.72 9.56 -1.70
N SER A 33 -29.59 8.24 -1.57
CA SER A 33 -29.66 7.55 -0.29
C SER A 33 -28.26 7.42 0.35
N ARG A 34 -28.20 7.73 1.64
CA ARG A 34 -27.10 7.32 2.52
C ARG A 34 -26.87 5.81 2.32
N ARG A 35 -25.62 5.42 2.03
CA ARG A 35 -25.25 4.01 1.95
C ARG A 35 -25.69 3.30 3.24
N PRO A 36 -26.36 2.15 3.17
CA PRO A 36 -26.71 1.40 4.36
C PRO A 36 -25.42 0.93 5.06
N SER A 37 -25.39 0.93 6.39
CA SER A 37 -24.19 0.66 7.20
C SER A 37 -23.52 -0.69 6.92
N TRP A 38 -24.29 -1.65 6.41
CA TRP A 38 -23.78 -2.98 6.03
C TRP A 38 -23.07 -2.99 4.67
N ALA A 39 -23.34 -2.04 3.76
CA ALA A 39 -22.67 -1.93 2.46
C ALA A 39 -21.15 -1.71 2.60
N THR A 40 -20.73 -1.11 3.72
CA THR A 40 -19.33 -0.92 4.11
C THR A 40 -18.64 -2.19 4.60
N SER A 41 -19.37 -3.29 4.82
CA SER A 41 -18.86 -4.52 5.44
C SER A 41 -18.57 -5.67 4.46
N VAL A 42 -18.98 -5.53 3.20
CA VAL A 42 -18.78 -6.55 2.17
C VAL A 42 -17.49 -6.27 1.42
N THR A 43 -16.58 -7.24 1.40
CA THR A 43 -15.30 -7.13 0.68
C THR A 43 -14.98 -8.38 -0.13
N LEU A 44 -14.09 -8.24 -1.11
CA LEU A 44 -13.50 -9.35 -1.85
C LEU A 44 -12.02 -9.49 -1.45
N PRO A 45 -11.72 -10.03 -0.26
CA PRO A 45 -10.36 -10.02 0.26
C PRO A 45 -9.41 -10.95 -0.51
N TRP A 46 -9.93 -11.99 -1.19
CA TRP A 46 -9.14 -13.03 -1.84
C TRP A 46 -9.72 -13.50 -3.17
N TYR A 47 -8.87 -14.03 -4.02
CA TYR A 47 -9.23 -14.91 -5.13
C TYR A 47 -8.26 -16.08 -5.24
N LEU A 48 -8.73 -17.20 -5.79
CA LEU A 48 -8.00 -18.46 -5.95
C LEU A 48 -8.00 -18.84 -7.43
N CYS A 49 -6.82 -19.14 -7.97
CA CYS A 49 -6.69 -19.88 -9.22
C CYS A 49 -6.32 -21.34 -8.90
N THR A 50 -7.20 -22.27 -9.24
CA THR A 50 -6.98 -23.70 -9.01
C THR A 50 -6.00 -24.29 -10.01
N ALA A 51 -5.51 -25.51 -9.74
CA ALA A 51 -4.63 -26.22 -10.66
C ALA A 51 -5.30 -26.56 -12.02
N SER A 52 -6.63 -26.68 -12.03
CA SER A 52 -7.44 -26.85 -13.25
C SER A 52 -7.64 -25.56 -14.05
N GLY A 53 -7.20 -24.41 -13.52
CA GLY A 53 -7.36 -23.09 -14.15
C GLY A 53 -8.69 -22.40 -13.81
N GLU A 54 -9.49 -22.97 -12.91
CA GLU A 54 -10.70 -22.30 -12.44
C GLU A 54 -10.37 -21.12 -11.53
N LEU A 55 -11.19 -20.07 -11.65
CA LEU A 55 -11.07 -18.87 -10.83
C LEU A 55 -12.22 -18.77 -9.83
N TRP A 56 -11.85 -18.57 -8.57
CA TRP A 56 -12.76 -18.42 -7.45
C TRP A 56 -12.53 -17.10 -6.72
N TRP A 57 -13.61 -16.48 -6.24
CA TRP A 57 -13.56 -15.24 -5.48
C TRP A 57 -14.05 -15.49 -4.05
N CYS A 58 -13.30 -14.98 -3.08
CA CYS A 58 -13.71 -14.99 -1.68
C CYS A 58 -14.49 -13.72 -1.38
N ILE A 59 -15.74 -13.88 -0.96
CA ILE A 59 -16.63 -12.83 -0.50
C ILE A 59 -16.60 -12.86 1.03
N SER A 60 -16.24 -11.72 1.62
CA SER A 60 -16.26 -11.52 3.06
C SER A 60 -17.47 -10.70 3.44
N THR A 61 -18.23 -11.20 4.38
CA THR A 61 -19.32 -10.51 5.09
C THR A 61 -19.04 -10.57 6.60
N PRO A 62 -19.71 -9.77 7.45
CA PRO A 62 -19.48 -9.82 8.89
C PRO A 62 -19.56 -11.26 9.45
N GLY A 63 -18.42 -11.78 9.92
CA GLY A 63 -18.31 -13.12 10.51
C GLY A 63 -18.29 -14.30 9.53
N LYS A 64 -18.31 -14.09 8.20
CA LYS A 64 -18.30 -15.18 7.22
C LYS A 64 -17.42 -14.88 6.00
N LEU A 65 -16.64 -15.89 5.61
CA LEU A 65 -15.95 -15.96 4.32
C LEU A 65 -16.63 -17.02 3.46
N CYS A 66 -16.88 -16.70 2.19
CA CYS A 66 -17.61 -17.56 1.29
C CYS A 66 -16.97 -17.53 -0.10
N TRP A 67 -16.74 -18.69 -0.70
CA TRP A 67 -16.12 -18.79 -2.02
C TRP A 67 -17.14 -19.03 -3.13
N ARG A 68 -16.98 -18.32 -4.26
CA ARG A 68 -17.85 -18.45 -5.44
C ARG A 68 -17.05 -18.51 -6.73
N ARG A 69 -17.53 -19.26 -7.70
CA ARG A 69 -16.93 -19.32 -9.04
C ARG A 69 -16.98 -17.94 -9.69
N ALA A 70 -15.97 -17.62 -10.49
CA ALA A 70 -15.95 -16.37 -11.25
C ALA A 70 -17.13 -16.21 -12.21
N ALA A 71 -17.65 -17.31 -12.77
CA ALA A 71 -18.85 -17.30 -13.61
C ALA A 71 -20.08 -16.79 -12.85
N GLN A 72 -20.35 -17.35 -11.66
CA GLN A 72 -21.46 -16.94 -10.79
C GLN A 72 -21.38 -15.46 -10.40
N LEU A 73 -20.18 -14.99 -10.03
CA LEU A 73 -20.00 -13.58 -9.68
C LEU A 73 -20.20 -12.65 -10.90
N ARG A 74 -19.81 -13.10 -12.09
CA ARG A 74 -19.98 -12.34 -13.33
C ARG A 74 -21.45 -12.19 -13.69
N GLU A 75 -22.22 -13.27 -13.62
CA GLU A 75 -23.67 -13.26 -13.86
C GLU A 75 -24.39 -12.31 -12.90
N LEU A 76 -24.05 -12.37 -11.61
CA LEU A 76 -24.58 -11.45 -10.60
C LEU A 76 -24.24 -9.98 -10.91
N CYS A 77 -22.99 -9.71 -11.29
CA CYS A 77 -22.56 -8.35 -11.66
C CYS A 77 -23.27 -7.84 -12.92
N GLU A 78 -23.49 -8.70 -13.92
CA GLU A 78 -24.19 -8.34 -15.16
C GLU A 78 -25.66 -8.04 -14.89
N ALA A 79 -26.30 -8.83 -14.03
CA ALA A 79 -27.67 -8.62 -13.64
C ALA A 79 -27.87 -7.30 -12.85
N LEU A 80 -26.88 -6.89 -12.05
CA LEU A 80 -26.90 -5.62 -11.32
C LEU A 80 -26.64 -4.39 -12.19
N ALA A 81 -25.73 -4.52 -13.14
CA ALA A 81 -25.31 -3.42 -14.00
C ALA A 81 -25.05 -3.94 -15.42
N PRO A 82 -26.11 -4.08 -16.24
CA PRO A 82 -26.00 -4.59 -17.61
C PRO A 82 -24.99 -3.79 -18.43
N GLY A 83 -24.14 -4.47 -19.20
CA GLY A 83 -23.05 -3.86 -19.98
C GLY A 83 -21.82 -3.46 -19.15
N ARG A 84 -21.82 -3.67 -17.83
CA ARG A 84 -20.63 -3.47 -16.97
C ARG A 84 -19.94 -4.78 -16.56
N ALA A 85 -20.48 -5.98 -16.82
CA ALA A 85 -19.76 -7.23 -16.49
C ALA A 85 -18.71 -7.65 -17.53
N GLN A 86 -18.64 -6.98 -18.69
CA GLN A 86 -17.46 -7.02 -19.58
C GLN A 86 -16.15 -6.63 -18.86
N LEU A 87 -16.23 -6.12 -17.62
CA LEU A 87 -15.07 -5.75 -16.81
C LEU A 87 -14.47 -6.93 -16.02
N LEU A 88 -15.13 -8.10 -15.97
CA LEU A 88 -14.63 -9.33 -15.31
C LEU A 88 -14.14 -10.40 -16.31
N SER A 89 -13.99 -10.05 -17.58
CA SER A 89 -13.54 -10.95 -18.66
C SER A 89 -12.07 -10.73 -19.07
N SER A 90 -11.48 -9.58 -18.74
CA SER A 90 -10.06 -9.29 -18.92
C SER A 90 -9.30 -9.83 -17.70
N LEU A 91 -8.90 -11.11 -17.74
CA LEU A 91 -8.15 -11.77 -16.66
C LEU A 91 -6.70 -12.06 -17.10
N GLY A 92 -6.19 -11.32 -18.09
CA GLY A 92 -4.90 -11.58 -18.74
C GLY A 92 -3.67 -11.19 -17.93
N SER A 93 -3.83 -10.31 -16.93
CA SER A 93 -2.75 -9.87 -16.04
C SER A 93 -3.18 -9.82 -14.58
N VAL A 94 -2.20 -9.81 -13.66
CA VAL A 94 -2.48 -9.63 -12.21
C VAL A 94 -3.10 -8.26 -11.93
N GLN A 95 -2.73 -7.22 -12.69
CA GLN A 95 -3.34 -5.91 -12.52
C GLN A 95 -4.82 -5.90 -12.92
N ASP A 96 -5.18 -6.60 -13.99
CA ASP A 96 -6.57 -6.70 -14.42
C ASP A 96 -7.42 -7.50 -13.41
N MET A 97 -6.82 -8.52 -12.78
CA MET A 97 -7.43 -9.27 -11.67
C MET A 97 -7.74 -8.36 -10.47
N GLU A 98 -6.77 -7.53 -10.06
CA GLU A 98 -6.97 -6.59 -8.94
C GLU A 98 -8.01 -5.51 -9.27
N LEU A 99 -8.02 -5.02 -10.50
CA LEU A 99 -9.04 -4.07 -10.97
C LEU A 99 -10.44 -4.70 -11.02
N SER A 100 -10.53 -5.94 -11.49
CA SER A 100 -11.75 -6.75 -11.49
C SER A 100 -12.29 -6.94 -10.08
N ARG A 101 -11.41 -7.33 -9.14
CA ARG A 101 -11.71 -7.46 -7.71
C ARG A 101 -12.26 -6.17 -7.12
N HIS A 102 -11.62 -5.05 -7.45
CA HIS A 102 -12.04 -3.73 -7.02
C HIS A 102 -13.45 -3.39 -7.49
N ARG A 103 -13.73 -3.61 -8.78
CA ARG A 103 -15.03 -3.29 -9.39
C ARG A 103 -16.14 -4.18 -8.85
N ALA A 104 -15.90 -5.50 -8.77
CA ALA A 104 -16.86 -6.44 -8.21
C ALA A 104 -17.20 -6.11 -6.76
N SER A 105 -16.20 -5.77 -5.92
CA SER A 105 -16.45 -5.43 -4.51
C SER A 105 -17.36 -4.22 -4.36
N ARG A 106 -17.26 -3.23 -5.25
CA ARG A 106 -18.13 -2.05 -5.27
C ARG A 106 -19.56 -2.35 -5.72
N LEU A 107 -19.73 -3.28 -6.66
CA LEU A 107 -21.05 -3.71 -7.11
C LEU A 107 -21.75 -4.54 -6.03
N LEU A 108 -21.02 -5.46 -5.39
CA LEU A 108 -21.55 -6.27 -4.28
C LEU A 108 -22.01 -5.40 -3.10
N ALA A 109 -21.28 -4.31 -2.81
CA ALA A 109 -21.66 -3.35 -1.78
C ALA A 109 -22.99 -2.60 -2.08
N GLN A 110 -23.52 -2.68 -3.31
CA GLN A 110 -24.79 -2.05 -3.70
C GLN A 110 -25.99 -3.00 -3.67
N LEU A 111 -25.77 -4.29 -3.44
CA LEU A 111 -26.87 -5.27 -3.35
C LEU A 111 -27.81 -4.94 -2.19
N PRO A 112 -29.04 -5.48 -2.18
CA PRO A 112 -29.82 -5.62 -0.96
C PRO A 112 -29.23 -6.72 -0.06
N ARG A 113 -29.37 -6.59 1.27
CA ARG A 113 -28.80 -7.55 2.23
C ARG A 113 -29.29 -8.97 1.99
N GLY A 114 -30.59 -9.16 1.77
CA GLY A 114 -31.17 -10.50 1.53
C GLY A 114 -30.67 -11.16 0.24
N ALA A 115 -30.42 -10.39 -0.82
CA ALA A 115 -29.86 -10.92 -2.06
C ALA A 115 -28.41 -11.38 -1.89
N LEU A 116 -27.62 -10.64 -1.11
CA LEU A 116 -26.27 -11.04 -0.76
C LEU A 116 -26.24 -12.27 0.15
N GLU A 117 -27.13 -12.33 1.15
CA GLU A 117 -27.26 -13.49 2.04
C GLU A 117 -27.65 -14.75 1.24
N GLU A 118 -28.58 -14.65 0.30
CA GLU A 118 -28.94 -15.77 -0.58
C GLU A 118 -27.77 -16.18 -1.48
N PHE A 119 -27.10 -15.21 -2.13
CA PHE A 119 -25.95 -15.50 -2.98
C PHE A 119 -24.80 -16.15 -2.21
N THR A 120 -24.63 -15.79 -0.93
CA THR A 120 -23.60 -16.34 -0.04
C THR A 120 -24.10 -17.46 0.87
N ARG A 121 -25.30 -18.01 0.61
CA ARG A 121 -25.95 -19.03 1.43
C ARG A 121 -25.09 -20.28 1.57
N GLU A 122 -24.69 -20.86 0.44
CA GLU A 122 -23.81 -22.04 0.41
C GLU A 122 -22.44 -21.72 0.99
N ASP A 123 -21.98 -22.52 1.95
CA ASP A 123 -20.71 -22.31 2.65
C ASP A 123 -19.58 -23.10 1.98
N VAL A 124 -19.14 -22.62 0.82
CA VAL A 124 -17.97 -23.19 0.13
C VAL A 124 -16.71 -22.66 0.80
N LYS A 125 -15.90 -23.55 1.37
CA LYS A 125 -14.66 -23.23 2.10
C LYS A 125 -13.45 -23.33 1.17
N LEU A 126 -12.38 -22.61 1.49
CA LEU A 126 -11.15 -22.69 0.71
C LEU A 126 -10.58 -24.12 0.71
N SER A 127 -10.61 -24.81 1.85
CA SER A 127 -10.07 -26.18 1.98
C SER A 127 -10.71 -27.20 1.03
N SER A 128 -11.99 -27.04 0.68
CA SER A 128 -12.69 -27.94 -0.26
C SER A 128 -12.40 -27.62 -1.73
N LEU A 129 -11.78 -26.47 -2.00
CA LEU A 129 -11.41 -26.05 -3.36
C LEU A 129 -9.98 -26.45 -3.74
N LEU A 130 -9.18 -26.90 -2.76
CA LEU A 130 -7.81 -27.28 -3.00
C LEU A 130 -7.73 -28.73 -3.53
N GLY A 131 -6.88 -28.96 -4.52
CA GLY A 131 -6.67 -30.26 -5.14
C GLY A 131 -6.10 -31.31 -4.19
N GLU A 132 -6.29 -32.60 -4.53
CA GLU A 132 -5.81 -33.72 -3.73
C GLU A 132 -4.37 -34.17 -4.08
N ASP A 133 -3.90 -33.86 -5.29
CA ASP A 133 -2.67 -34.40 -5.90
C ASP A 133 -1.48 -33.44 -5.83
N GLN A 134 -0.49 -33.68 -4.93
CA GLN A 134 0.84 -33.03 -4.83
C GLN A 134 0.92 -31.51 -5.13
N SER A 135 -0.22 -30.83 -5.05
CA SER A 135 -0.42 -29.44 -5.42
C SER A 135 -0.50 -28.71 -4.11
N LEU A 136 0.38 -27.73 -3.96
CA LEU A 136 0.37 -26.86 -2.81
C LEU A 136 -0.30 -25.56 -3.24
N ALA A 137 -1.19 -25.06 -2.41
CA ALA A 137 -1.77 -23.75 -2.59
C ALA A 137 -0.80 -22.69 -2.03
N PHE A 138 -0.44 -21.72 -2.87
CA PHE A 138 0.48 -20.65 -2.55
C PHE A 138 -0.25 -19.33 -2.48
N CYS A 139 -0.03 -18.59 -1.40
CA CYS A 139 -0.40 -17.19 -1.34
C CYS A 139 0.75 -16.34 -1.92
N GLU A 140 0.73 -16.12 -3.24
CA GLU A 140 1.78 -15.37 -3.95
C GLU A 140 1.84 -13.88 -3.54
N ALA A 141 0.69 -13.35 -3.10
CA ALA A 141 0.44 -11.94 -2.80
C ALA A 141 -0.80 -11.78 -1.91
N GLU A 142 -0.92 -10.67 -1.17
CA GLU A 142 -2.14 -10.37 -0.41
C GLU A 142 -3.35 -10.31 -1.34
N GLY A 143 -4.31 -11.22 -1.10
CA GLY A 143 -5.51 -11.33 -1.90
C GLY A 143 -5.42 -12.29 -3.08
N ARG A 144 -4.28 -12.94 -3.32
CA ARG A 144 -4.08 -13.89 -4.42
C ARG A 144 -3.56 -15.23 -3.90
N ILE A 145 -4.35 -16.28 -4.15
CA ILE A 145 -3.98 -17.67 -3.92
C ILE A 145 -3.91 -18.38 -5.28
N VAL A 146 -2.86 -19.18 -5.50
CA VAL A 146 -2.69 -19.98 -6.72
C VAL A 146 -2.24 -21.36 -6.32
N GLU A 147 -2.87 -22.38 -6.88
CA GLU A 147 -2.38 -23.75 -6.78
C GLU A 147 -1.27 -23.99 -7.80
N HIS A 148 -0.13 -24.43 -7.30
CA HIS A 148 0.97 -24.89 -8.14
C HIS A 148 1.30 -26.33 -7.79
N ARG A 149 1.66 -27.13 -8.80
CA ARG A 149 2.40 -28.37 -8.54
C ARG A 149 3.77 -27.98 -7.98
N ALA A 150 4.03 -28.39 -6.75
CA ALA A 150 5.25 -28.05 -6.03
C ALA A 150 6.09 -29.30 -5.86
N VAL A 151 7.40 -29.17 -6.07
CA VAL A 151 8.34 -30.22 -5.70
C VAL A 151 9.13 -29.69 -4.51
N VAL A 152 8.79 -30.18 -3.32
CA VAL A 152 9.66 -29.99 -2.16
C VAL A 152 10.92 -30.81 -2.43
N GLY A 153 11.96 -30.14 -2.91
CA GLY A 153 13.20 -30.81 -3.30
C GLY A 153 13.90 -31.45 -2.10
N VAL A 154 14.70 -32.48 -2.37
CA VAL A 154 15.65 -33.04 -1.40
C VAL A 154 16.82 -32.04 -1.26
N GLY A 155 16.79 -31.17 -0.25
CA GLY A 155 17.85 -30.18 0.04
C GLY A 155 17.39 -28.95 0.84
N ASP A 156 18.29 -27.99 1.07
CA ASP A 156 18.07 -26.69 1.78
C ASP A 156 17.22 -25.67 0.97
N VAL A 157 16.40 -26.14 0.02
CA VAL A 157 15.70 -25.29 -0.95
C VAL A 157 14.31 -25.82 -1.30
N VAL A 158 13.32 -24.92 -1.42
CA VAL A 158 11.98 -25.20 -1.97
C VAL A 158 11.86 -24.65 -3.38
N ARG A 159 11.29 -25.44 -4.30
CA ARG A 159 11.08 -25.03 -5.69
C ARG A 159 9.63 -25.24 -6.12
N TRP A 160 9.08 -24.26 -6.82
CA TRP A 160 7.79 -24.38 -7.50
C TRP A 160 7.79 -23.60 -8.81
N ARG A 161 6.84 -23.91 -9.69
CA ARG A 161 6.71 -23.20 -10.97
C ARG A 161 6.30 -21.75 -10.74
N GLY A 162 6.94 -20.83 -11.45
CA GLY A 162 6.60 -19.41 -11.42
C GLY A 162 5.21 -19.10 -11.99
N PRO A 163 4.70 -17.87 -11.79
CA PRO A 163 3.44 -17.43 -12.39
C PRO A 163 3.53 -17.49 -13.93
N PRO A 164 2.41 -17.66 -14.66
CA PRO A 164 2.41 -17.81 -16.13
C PRO A 164 3.16 -16.71 -16.90
N THR A 165 3.29 -15.54 -16.29
CA THR A 165 4.02 -14.38 -16.81
C THR A 165 5.55 -14.50 -16.71
N SER A 166 6.06 -15.58 -16.11
CA SER A 166 7.48 -15.87 -15.92
C SER A 166 7.73 -17.36 -16.13
N SER A 167 8.61 -17.71 -17.07
CA SER A 167 9.04 -19.10 -17.32
C SER A 167 9.94 -19.67 -16.23
N ASP A 168 10.34 -18.86 -15.24
CA ASP A 168 11.35 -19.22 -14.27
C ASP A 168 10.71 -19.80 -13.01
N ASP A 169 11.19 -20.95 -12.57
CA ASP A 169 10.85 -21.51 -11.28
C ASP A 169 11.18 -20.52 -10.15
N VAL A 170 10.33 -20.51 -9.13
CA VAL A 170 10.62 -19.84 -7.87
C VAL A 170 11.43 -20.81 -7.02
N VAL A 171 12.59 -20.34 -6.58
CA VAL A 171 13.56 -21.10 -5.79
C VAL A 171 13.79 -20.33 -4.50
N VAL A 172 13.50 -20.95 -3.36
CA VAL A 172 13.61 -20.34 -2.04
C VAL A 172 14.58 -21.14 -1.19
N GLU A 173 15.66 -20.49 -0.77
CA GLU A 173 16.61 -21.03 0.20
C GLU A 173 15.97 -21.05 1.60
N LEU A 174 16.12 -22.18 2.29
CA LEU A 174 15.56 -22.40 3.62
C LEU A 174 16.53 -21.96 4.73
N ALA A 175 17.80 -21.76 4.41
CA ALA A 175 18.83 -21.31 5.35
C ALA A 175 18.41 -20.05 6.12
N GLY A 176 18.30 -20.17 7.45
CA GLY A 176 17.92 -19.07 8.34
C GLY A 176 16.46 -18.62 8.22
N ALA A 177 15.62 -19.40 7.54
CA ALA A 177 14.20 -19.11 7.41
C ALA A 177 13.45 -19.43 8.72
N PHE A 178 12.48 -18.58 9.06
CA PHE A 178 11.60 -18.77 10.20
C PHE A 178 10.25 -19.30 9.74
N ILE A 179 9.80 -20.39 10.35
CA ILE A 179 8.53 -21.06 10.00
C ILE A 179 7.54 -20.91 11.16
N HIS A 180 6.32 -20.49 10.84
CA HIS A 180 5.22 -20.47 11.80
C HIS A 180 3.88 -20.79 11.14
N ARG A 181 2.94 -21.29 11.94
CA ARG A 181 1.56 -21.55 11.48
C ARG A 181 0.73 -20.27 11.51
N LEU A 182 -0.24 -20.18 10.61
CA LEU A 182 -1.22 -19.09 10.52
C LEU A 182 -2.51 -19.61 9.87
N SER A 183 -3.52 -18.74 9.77
CA SER A 183 -4.71 -19.00 8.95
C SER A 183 -4.76 -18.06 7.76
N VAL A 184 -5.18 -18.59 6.61
CA VAL A 184 -5.38 -17.87 5.36
C VAL A 184 -6.78 -18.14 4.86
N ALA A 185 -7.60 -17.08 4.80
CA ALA A 185 -8.97 -17.12 4.29
C ALA A 185 -9.84 -18.26 4.87
N GLY A 186 -9.69 -18.54 6.17
CA GLY A 186 -10.44 -19.57 6.88
C GLY A 186 -9.83 -20.97 6.84
N SER A 187 -8.75 -21.17 6.08
CA SER A 187 -7.98 -22.42 6.06
C SER A 187 -6.69 -22.31 6.89
N PRO A 188 -6.15 -23.43 7.39
CA PRO A 188 -4.83 -23.47 8.00
C PRO A 188 -3.74 -23.20 6.96
N GLY A 189 -2.58 -22.72 7.41
CA GLY A 189 -1.46 -22.39 6.55
C GLY A 189 -0.13 -22.30 7.29
N VAL A 190 0.94 -22.20 6.52
CA VAL A 190 2.32 -22.14 7.01
C VAL A 190 3.02 -20.96 6.36
N ALA A 191 3.66 -20.10 7.15
CA ALA A 191 4.48 -19.00 6.68
C ALA A 191 5.95 -19.36 6.81
N LEU A 192 6.66 -19.27 5.70
CA LEU A 192 8.11 -19.38 5.59
C LEU A 192 8.68 -17.98 5.37
N THR A 193 9.30 -17.42 6.40
CA THR A 193 9.85 -16.05 6.37
C THR A 193 11.36 -16.13 6.22
N THR A 194 11.88 -15.74 5.05
CA THR A 194 13.32 -15.61 4.81
C THR A 194 13.79 -14.18 5.14
N ALA A 195 15.09 -13.92 5.02
CA ALA A 195 15.62 -12.56 5.14
C ALA A 195 15.08 -11.58 4.07
N GLN A 196 14.52 -12.11 2.97
CA GLN A 196 14.11 -11.31 1.80
C GLN A 196 12.60 -11.19 1.65
N ARG A 197 11.84 -12.22 2.03
CA ARG A 197 10.39 -12.27 1.82
C ARG A 197 9.75 -13.35 2.66
N GLN A 198 8.47 -13.17 2.96
CA GLN A 198 7.61 -14.22 3.47
C GLN A 198 6.84 -14.90 2.34
N PHE A 199 6.86 -16.22 2.36
CA PHE A 199 6.05 -17.09 1.52
C PHE A 199 5.01 -17.77 2.39
N VAL A 200 3.77 -17.87 1.90
CA VAL A 200 2.68 -18.48 2.66
C VAL A 200 2.06 -19.61 1.86
N PHE A 201 2.00 -20.78 2.50
CA PHE A 201 1.41 -22.00 2.00
C PHE A 201 0.05 -22.17 2.67
N VAL A 202 -0.96 -22.56 1.89
CA VAL A 202 -2.30 -22.88 2.39
C VAL A 202 -2.46 -24.39 2.42
N ALA A 203 -3.03 -24.90 3.50
CA ALA A 203 -3.31 -26.30 3.72
C ALA A 203 -4.83 -26.55 3.80
N ARG A 204 -5.24 -27.77 3.50
CA ARG A 204 -6.63 -28.24 3.60
C ARG A 204 -7.03 -28.55 5.03
N SER A 205 -6.07 -29.03 5.83
CA SER A 205 -6.28 -29.44 7.21
C SER A 205 -5.11 -29.02 8.11
N GLU A 206 -5.35 -29.03 9.42
CA GLU A 206 -4.28 -28.80 10.41
C GLU A 206 -3.18 -29.86 10.34
N GLU A 207 -3.52 -31.10 9.98
CA GLU A 207 -2.56 -32.19 9.80
C GLU A 207 -1.62 -31.91 8.63
N GLU A 208 -2.16 -31.46 7.50
CA GLU A 208 -1.37 -31.08 6.32
C GLU A 208 -0.49 -29.85 6.61
N ALA A 209 -1.02 -28.86 7.35
CA ALA A 209 -0.23 -27.71 7.79
C ALA A 209 0.92 -28.11 8.74
N ALA A 210 0.67 -29.03 9.67
CA ALA A 210 1.69 -29.55 10.57
C ALA A 210 2.77 -30.33 9.81
N TRP A 211 2.36 -31.17 8.85
CA TRP A 211 3.28 -31.90 7.98
C TRP A 211 4.13 -30.96 7.13
N LEU A 212 3.54 -29.91 6.55
CA LEU A 212 4.26 -28.89 5.77
C LEU A 212 5.29 -28.16 6.64
N ALA A 213 4.89 -27.68 7.82
CA ALA A 213 5.78 -26.98 8.74
C ALA A 213 6.96 -27.86 9.17
N ALA A 214 6.71 -29.13 9.51
CA ALA A 214 7.74 -30.09 9.85
C ALA A 214 8.69 -30.36 8.67
N SER A 215 8.15 -30.46 7.46
CA SER A 215 8.93 -30.71 6.25
C SER A 215 9.84 -29.55 5.86
N LEU A 216 9.34 -28.32 5.97
CA LEU A 216 10.14 -27.11 5.73
C LEU A 216 11.19 -26.88 6.83
N GLY A 217 10.87 -27.23 8.09
CA GLY A 217 11.75 -26.99 9.24
C GLY A 217 13.01 -27.84 9.28
N ARG A 218 12.97 -29.06 8.72
CA ARG A 218 14.14 -29.97 8.67
C ARG A 218 15.32 -29.42 7.85
N SER A 219 15.09 -28.42 7.00
CA SER A 219 16.06 -27.91 6.03
C SER A 219 16.50 -26.45 6.30
N ALA A 220 16.04 -25.82 7.39
CA ALA A 220 16.24 -24.39 7.64
C ALA A 220 17.46 -24.03 8.54
N SER A 221 18.23 -25.02 8.98
CA SER A 221 19.24 -24.89 10.04
C SER A 221 20.59 -24.26 9.63
N SER A 222 20.76 -23.83 8.38
CA SER A 222 22.00 -23.23 7.88
C SER A 222 22.03 -21.69 8.02
N SER A 223 23.22 -21.11 8.10
CA SER A 223 23.42 -19.65 8.18
C SER A 223 22.96 -18.96 6.89
N PRO A 224 22.26 -17.82 6.97
CA PRO A 224 21.71 -17.16 5.80
C PRO A 224 22.80 -16.62 4.87
N VAL A 225 22.69 -16.90 3.58
CA VAL A 225 23.42 -16.16 2.54
C VAL A 225 22.57 -14.96 2.16
N LEU A 226 23.18 -13.76 2.11
CA LEU A 226 22.52 -12.57 1.56
C LEU A 226 22.26 -12.78 0.06
N GLY A 227 21.12 -13.39 -0.29
CA GLY A 227 20.75 -13.60 -1.68
C GLY A 227 20.32 -12.31 -2.39
N ARG A 228 19.97 -12.45 -3.68
CA ARG A 228 19.55 -11.32 -4.53
C ARG A 228 18.30 -10.62 -3.97
N PRO A 229 18.18 -9.29 -4.10
CA PRO A 229 16.95 -8.57 -3.74
C PRO A 229 15.75 -9.17 -4.47
N TRP A 230 14.70 -9.51 -3.73
CA TRP A 230 13.47 -10.03 -4.29
C TRP A 230 12.86 -9.03 -5.29
N ARG A 231 12.41 -9.52 -6.44
CA ARG A 231 11.70 -8.72 -7.46
C ARG A 231 10.24 -9.11 -7.49
N ASP A 232 9.35 -8.14 -7.70
CA ASP A 232 7.93 -8.40 -7.93
C ASP A 232 7.73 -9.17 -9.25
N ARG A 233 7.78 -10.51 -9.17
CA ARG A 233 7.59 -11.42 -10.32
C ARG A 233 6.15 -11.38 -10.86
N LEU A 234 5.18 -11.00 -10.03
CA LEU A 234 3.78 -10.89 -10.40
C LEU A 234 3.49 -9.63 -11.23
N ARG A 235 4.44 -8.67 -11.25
CA ARG A 235 4.25 -7.34 -11.84
C ARG A 235 2.94 -6.71 -11.34
N ARG A 236 2.59 -6.87 -10.06
CA ARG A 236 1.41 -6.20 -9.48
C ARG A 236 1.51 -4.70 -9.64
N TRP A 237 2.74 -4.20 -9.58
CA TRP A 237 3.05 -2.79 -9.70
C TRP A 237 3.75 -2.49 -11.04
N PRO A 238 3.67 -1.25 -11.56
CA PRO A 238 4.46 -0.84 -12.70
C PRO A 238 5.95 -1.15 -12.48
N ALA A 239 6.66 -1.66 -13.48
CA ALA A 239 8.01 -2.23 -13.34
C ALA A 239 9.08 -1.29 -12.75
N HIS A 240 8.85 0.02 -12.78
CA HIS A 240 9.75 1.02 -12.19
C HIS A 240 9.51 1.25 -10.69
N ARG A 241 8.40 0.75 -10.13
CA ARG A 241 8.04 0.93 -8.73
C ARG A 241 8.78 -0.06 -7.84
N VAL A 242 9.15 0.42 -6.66
CA VAL A 242 9.89 -0.34 -5.65
C VAL A 242 9.13 -0.22 -4.32
N PRO A 243 8.18 -1.13 -4.05
CA PRO A 243 7.44 -1.15 -2.79
C PRO A 243 8.33 -1.63 -1.65
N CYS A 244 8.70 -0.72 -0.76
CA CYS A 244 9.61 -1.00 0.36
C CYS A 244 8.97 -1.80 1.49
N ASN A 245 7.65 -2.03 1.46
CA ASN A 245 6.88 -2.77 2.47
C ASN A 245 6.09 -3.97 1.89
N ASP A 246 6.53 -4.50 0.74
CA ASP A 246 5.97 -5.71 0.11
C ASP A 246 6.78 -6.98 0.46
N TRP A 247 7.13 -7.11 1.75
CA TRP A 247 8.00 -8.18 2.26
C TRP A 247 7.22 -9.30 2.97
N GLU A 248 6.26 -8.93 3.83
CA GLU A 248 5.44 -9.85 4.62
C GLU A 248 3.97 -9.66 4.30
N LEU A 249 3.15 -10.70 4.38
CA LEU A 249 1.72 -10.54 4.19
C LEU A 249 1.11 -9.90 5.43
N CYS A 250 0.26 -8.88 5.23
CA CYS A 250 -0.49 -8.29 6.32
C CYS A 250 -1.91 -8.86 6.31
N PHE A 251 -2.36 -9.42 7.44
CA PHE A 251 -3.75 -9.89 7.64
C PHE A 251 -4.50 -9.10 8.70
N LYS A 252 -3.78 -8.55 9.68
CA LYS A 252 -4.35 -7.79 10.77
C LYS A 252 -4.58 -6.34 10.34
N GLN A 253 -5.73 -5.78 10.71
CA GLN A 253 -6.01 -4.37 10.56
C GLN A 253 -5.23 -3.56 11.61
N GLU A 254 -4.70 -2.42 11.19
CA GLU A 254 -4.14 -1.42 12.08
C GLU A 254 -5.25 -0.51 12.62
N GLU A 255 -5.24 -0.30 13.94
CA GLU A 255 -6.24 0.52 14.64
C GLU A 255 -5.71 1.92 15.01
N ASP A 256 -4.38 2.12 15.08
CA ASP A 256 -3.79 3.43 15.36
C ASP A 256 -2.83 3.88 14.26
N PRO A 257 -3.35 4.43 13.12
CA PRO A 257 -2.52 4.85 12.00
C PRO A 257 -1.46 5.88 12.40
N LEU A 258 -1.81 6.87 13.24
CA LEU A 258 -0.89 7.93 13.65
C LEU A 258 0.22 7.36 14.54
N GLY A 259 -0.11 6.58 15.56
CA GLY A 259 0.89 5.91 16.40
C GLY A 259 1.80 4.98 15.60
N LEU A 260 1.25 4.23 14.65
CA LEU A 260 2.05 3.41 13.73
C LEU A 260 3.04 4.26 12.94
N SER A 261 2.61 5.37 12.34
CA SER A 261 3.50 6.24 11.55
C SER A 261 4.63 6.85 12.38
N ALA A 262 4.35 7.22 13.63
CA ALA A 262 5.35 7.77 14.56
C ALA A 262 6.39 6.70 14.95
N GLN A 263 5.94 5.50 15.30
CA GLN A 263 6.83 4.37 15.58
C GLN A 263 7.67 4.01 14.34
N LEU A 264 7.05 3.99 13.16
CA LEU A 264 7.74 3.71 11.91
C LEU A 264 8.90 4.69 11.67
N LEU A 265 8.67 5.99 11.89
CA LEU A 265 9.71 7.00 11.72
C LEU A 265 10.85 6.83 12.74
N ARG A 266 10.53 6.52 14.00
CA ARG A 266 11.53 6.22 15.04
C ARG A 266 12.44 5.07 14.61
N PHE A 267 11.84 3.95 14.17
CA PHE A 267 12.59 2.80 13.70
C PHE A 267 13.38 3.09 12.43
N ALA A 268 12.83 3.87 11.50
CA ALA A 268 13.53 4.26 10.28
C ALA A 268 14.81 5.04 10.60
N VAL A 269 14.75 6.01 11.52
CA VAL A 269 15.92 6.77 11.98
C VAL A 269 16.96 5.88 12.65
N GLN A 270 16.55 4.92 13.48
CA GLN A 270 17.48 3.95 14.10
C GLN A 270 18.10 3.00 13.06
N ALA A 271 17.35 2.64 12.02
CA ALA A 271 17.77 1.75 10.95
C ALA A 271 18.82 2.37 10.00
N GLN A 272 19.17 3.65 10.14
CA GLN A 272 20.28 4.27 9.41
C GLN A 272 21.63 3.57 9.67
N SER A 273 21.78 2.89 10.82
CA SER A 273 22.92 2.02 11.13
C SER A 273 23.01 0.75 10.26
N ARG A 274 21.93 0.42 9.52
CA ARG A 274 21.78 -0.79 8.68
C ARG A 274 21.97 -2.11 9.43
N SER A 275 21.78 -2.10 10.75
CA SER A 275 21.80 -3.32 11.55
C SER A 275 20.53 -4.14 11.30
N GLN A 276 20.70 -5.45 11.10
CA GLN A 276 19.58 -6.37 10.85
C GLN A 276 18.57 -6.40 12.01
N GLY A 277 19.06 -6.18 13.24
CA GLY A 277 18.21 -6.11 14.44
C GLY A 277 17.16 -4.99 14.41
N VAL A 278 17.39 -3.92 13.64
CA VAL A 278 16.44 -2.79 13.52
C VAL A 278 15.67 -2.83 12.20
N LEU A 279 16.26 -3.37 11.12
CA LEU A 279 15.59 -3.48 9.82
C LEU A 279 14.40 -4.45 9.85
N LYS A 280 14.50 -5.57 10.57
CA LYS A 280 13.39 -6.54 10.66
C LYS A 280 12.15 -5.93 11.35
N PRO A 281 12.24 -5.28 12.53
CA PRO A 281 11.13 -4.52 13.10
C PRO A 281 10.58 -3.43 12.19
N LEU A 282 11.45 -2.68 11.49
CA LEU A 282 11.03 -1.65 10.53
C LEU A 282 10.19 -2.24 9.39
N ASN A 283 10.61 -3.37 8.83
CA ASN A 283 9.88 -4.07 7.77
C ASN A 283 8.50 -4.54 8.26
N ALA A 284 8.43 -5.13 9.44
CA ALA A 284 7.18 -5.57 10.05
C ALA A 284 6.22 -4.39 10.33
N LEU A 285 6.73 -3.28 10.86
CA LEU A 285 5.94 -2.05 11.06
C LEU A 285 5.44 -1.48 9.73
N SER A 286 6.31 -1.39 8.73
CA SER A 286 5.92 -0.85 7.42
C SER A 286 4.86 -1.70 6.72
N THR A 287 4.85 -3.01 6.96
CA THR A 287 3.86 -3.96 6.44
C THR A 287 2.45 -3.65 6.95
N ARG A 288 2.32 -3.15 8.19
CA ARG A 288 1.02 -2.77 8.79
C ARG A 288 0.38 -1.57 8.07
N LEU A 289 1.16 -0.73 7.38
CA LEU A 289 0.61 0.36 6.56
C LEU A 289 -0.35 -0.12 5.48
N LYS A 290 -0.27 -1.40 5.07
CA LYS A 290 -1.11 -1.96 4.00
C LYS A 290 -2.57 -2.08 4.38
N ARG A 291 -2.89 -2.22 5.66
CA ARG A 291 -4.26 -2.45 6.17
C ARG A 291 -4.62 -1.46 7.27
N LEU A 292 -4.86 -0.22 6.87
CA LEU A 292 -5.29 0.83 7.77
C LEU A 292 -6.50 1.58 7.18
N ASP A 293 -7.29 2.17 8.05
CA ASP A 293 -8.33 3.13 7.67
C ASP A 293 -7.86 4.54 8.04
N LEU A 294 -7.90 5.46 7.09
CA LEU A 294 -7.59 6.88 7.33
C LEU A 294 -8.84 7.76 7.39
N SER A 295 -10.02 7.18 7.17
CA SER A 295 -11.28 7.93 7.02
C SER A 295 -11.65 8.71 8.29
N ASP A 296 -11.25 8.20 9.46
CA ASP A 296 -11.60 8.77 10.77
C ASP A 296 -10.52 9.71 11.33
N LEU A 297 -9.41 9.91 10.62
CA LEU A 297 -8.37 10.83 11.08
C LEU A 297 -8.82 12.29 10.93
N THR A 298 -8.51 13.10 11.95
CA THR A 298 -8.67 14.56 11.84
C THR A 298 -7.73 15.11 10.75
N PRO A 299 -8.04 16.26 10.13
CA PRO A 299 -7.14 16.86 9.14
C PRO A 299 -5.71 17.08 9.65
N GLN A 300 -5.55 17.38 10.94
CA GLN A 300 -4.25 17.50 11.59
C GLN A 300 -3.56 16.13 11.69
N ASP A 301 -4.24 15.11 12.20
CA ASP A 301 -3.67 13.77 12.37
C ASP A 301 -3.30 13.13 11.02
N LEU A 302 -4.11 13.35 9.99
CA LEU A 302 -3.83 12.89 8.63
C LEU A 302 -2.57 13.56 8.07
N TRP A 303 -2.41 14.86 8.30
CA TRP A 303 -1.20 15.58 7.91
C TRP A 303 0.03 15.07 8.65
N CYS A 304 -0.06 14.90 9.98
CA CYS A 304 0.97 14.30 10.82
C CYS A 304 1.38 12.90 10.34
N PHE A 305 0.39 12.05 10.06
CA PHE A 305 0.57 10.71 9.52
C PHE A 305 1.39 10.74 8.23
N TRP A 306 0.97 11.53 7.24
CA TRP A 306 1.64 11.56 5.95
C TRP A 306 3.05 12.17 6.00
N VAL A 307 3.29 13.15 6.88
CA VAL A 307 4.64 13.68 7.11
C VAL A 307 5.54 12.62 7.75
N ASN A 308 5.06 11.87 8.74
CA ASN A 308 5.80 10.75 9.32
C ASN A 308 6.09 9.66 8.27
N VAL A 309 5.09 9.28 7.47
CA VAL A 309 5.22 8.25 6.42
C VAL A 309 6.20 8.69 5.32
N TYR A 310 6.16 9.95 4.88
CA TYR A 310 7.10 10.49 3.90
C TYR A 310 8.55 10.34 4.37
N HIS A 311 8.84 10.83 5.58
CA HIS A 311 10.19 10.78 6.14
C HIS A 311 10.62 9.34 6.45
N SER A 312 9.69 8.48 6.89
CA SER A 312 9.96 7.05 7.09
C SER A 312 10.37 6.39 5.78
N LEU A 313 9.63 6.63 4.69
CA LEU A 313 9.94 6.09 3.38
C LEU A 313 11.29 6.60 2.86
N LEU A 314 11.57 7.88 3.05
CA LEU A 314 12.83 8.50 2.64
C LEU A 314 14.03 7.80 3.30
N VAL A 315 13.98 7.64 4.63
CA VAL A 315 15.07 7.02 5.39
C VAL A 315 15.14 5.52 5.13
N HIS A 316 14.01 4.81 5.12
CA HIS A 316 13.95 3.37 4.88
C HIS A 316 14.49 3.04 3.48
N ALA A 317 14.07 3.76 2.44
CA ALA A 317 14.58 3.55 1.09
C ALA A 317 16.10 3.84 0.98
N CYS A 318 16.62 4.84 1.69
CA CYS A 318 18.07 5.08 1.77
C CYS A 318 18.82 3.96 2.52
N ALA A 319 18.21 3.34 3.53
CA ALA A 319 18.79 2.20 4.23
C ALA A 319 18.88 0.96 3.31
N LEU A 320 17.85 0.73 2.48
CA LEU A 320 17.79 -0.42 1.56
C LEU A 320 18.66 -0.24 0.30
N TYR A 321 18.62 0.94 -0.33
CA TYR A 321 19.18 1.16 -1.67
C TYR A 321 20.37 2.12 -1.69
N GLY A 322 20.70 2.71 -0.54
CA GLY A 322 21.70 3.77 -0.45
C GLY A 322 21.16 5.14 -0.88
N PRO A 323 21.88 6.23 -0.55
CA PRO A 323 21.49 7.57 -0.96
C PRO A 323 21.70 7.77 -2.46
N PRO A 324 20.80 8.49 -3.15
CA PRO A 324 20.97 8.81 -4.55
C PRO A 324 22.16 9.77 -4.75
N ARG A 325 22.98 9.51 -5.78
CA ARG A 325 24.29 10.19 -5.99
C ARG A 325 24.27 11.35 -6.97
N ASN A 326 23.26 11.42 -7.83
CA ASN A 326 23.13 12.44 -8.88
C ASN A 326 21.65 12.74 -9.16
N VAL A 327 21.39 13.82 -9.91
CA VAL A 327 20.02 14.31 -10.19
C VAL A 327 19.11 13.22 -10.79
N ARG A 328 19.61 12.42 -11.74
CA ARG A 328 18.84 11.32 -12.35
C ARG A 328 18.46 10.26 -11.30
N HIS A 329 19.39 9.87 -10.44
CA HIS A 329 19.13 8.91 -9.37
C HIS A 329 18.13 9.44 -8.36
N ILE A 330 18.15 10.73 -8.05
CA ILE A 330 17.19 11.35 -7.13
C ILE A 330 15.79 11.32 -7.70
N ILE A 331 15.67 11.68 -8.97
CA ILE A 331 14.41 11.63 -9.69
C ILE A 331 13.86 10.20 -9.69
N GLY A 332 14.71 9.22 -10.03
CA GLY A 332 14.34 7.80 -9.95
C GLY A 332 13.92 7.41 -8.54
N PHE A 333 14.71 7.77 -7.53
CA PHE A 333 14.45 7.47 -6.12
C PHE A 333 13.09 8.00 -5.67
N HIS A 334 12.79 9.28 -5.91
CA HIS A 334 11.51 9.88 -5.52
C HIS A 334 10.30 9.33 -6.28
N ASN A 335 10.47 8.93 -7.55
CA ASN A 335 9.39 8.37 -8.36
C ASN A 335 9.16 6.86 -8.09
N ASN A 336 10.21 6.13 -7.72
CA ASN A 336 10.20 4.66 -7.69
C ASN A 336 10.02 4.11 -6.28
N CYS A 337 10.74 4.64 -5.28
CA CYS A 337 10.65 4.17 -3.89
C CYS A 337 9.28 4.50 -3.32
N SER A 338 8.56 3.46 -2.92
CA SER A 338 7.14 3.54 -2.57
C SER A 338 6.80 2.75 -1.31
N TYR A 339 5.73 3.15 -0.64
CA TYR A 339 5.01 2.29 0.30
C TYR A 339 3.62 1.98 -0.23
N ILE A 340 3.13 0.80 0.14
CA ILE A 340 1.72 0.46 0.05
C ILE A 340 1.07 0.96 1.34
N VAL A 341 0.15 1.91 1.23
CA VAL A 341 -0.59 2.54 2.33
C VAL A 341 -2.09 2.41 2.06
N ALA A 342 -2.84 1.82 2.99
CA ALA A 342 -4.26 1.52 2.82
C ALA A 342 -4.56 0.77 1.50
N GLY A 343 -3.67 -0.14 1.12
CA GLY A 343 -3.72 -0.88 -0.14
C GLY A 343 -3.26 -0.14 -1.40
N HIS A 344 -3.06 1.19 -1.35
CA HIS A 344 -2.60 1.96 -2.50
C HIS A 344 -1.08 2.17 -2.48
N LEU A 345 -0.47 2.13 -3.67
CA LEU A 345 0.97 2.38 -3.81
C LEU A 345 1.25 3.88 -3.93
N PHE A 346 2.10 4.41 -3.05
CA PHE A 346 2.53 5.81 -3.03
C PHE A 346 4.06 5.92 -3.01
N SER A 347 4.64 6.60 -4.00
CA SER A 347 6.04 7.02 -3.92
C SER A 347 6.23 8.29 -3.11
N LEU A 348 7.49 8.61 -2.77
CA LEU A 348 7.86 9.90 -2.17
C LEU A 348 7.28 11.09 -2.94
N ALA A 349 7.43 11.10 -4.27
CA ALA A 349 6.89 12.17 -5.11
C ALA A 349 5.36 12.27 -5.02
N GLU A 350 4.65 11.14 -4.90
CA GLU A 350 3.19 11.12 -4.79
C GLU A 350 2.70 11.54 -3.40
N ILE A 351 3.40 11.15 -2.34
CA ILE A 351 3.09 11.61 -0.99
C ILE A 351 3.30 13.12 -0.89
N GLU A 352 4.43 13.63 -1.39
CA GLU A 352 4.70 15.08 -1.39
C GLU A 352 3.69 15.83 -2.24
N HIS A 353 3.58 15.52 -3.53
CA HIS A 353 2.84 16.37 -4.46
C HIS A 353 1.34 16.09 -4.52
N CYS A 354 0.94 14.83 -4.33
CA CYS A 354 -0.43 14.43 -4.58
C CYS A 354 -1.25 14.19 -3.31
N VAL A 355 -0.60 14.16 -2.14
CA VAL A 355 -1.26 14.02 -0.84
C VAL A 355 -1.04 15.29 -0.02
N LEU A 356 0.19 15.54 0.43
CA LEU A 356 0.51 16.65 1.32
C LEU A 356 0.32 18.03 0.66
N ARG A 357 0.64 18.14 -0.63
CA ARG A 357 0.58 19.40 -1.40
C ARG A 357 -0.56 19.47 -2.40
N HIS A 358 -1.54 18.57 -2.33
CA HIS A 358 -2.60 18.46 -3.33
C HIS A 358 -3.31 19.79 -3.63
N SER A 359 -3.58 20.58 -2.60
CA SER A 359 -4.28 21.87 -2.70
C SER A 359 -3.34 23.09 -2.62
N LEU A 360 -2.03 22.91 -2.80
CA LEU A 360 -1.02 23.97 -2.78
C LEU A 360 -0.59 24.36 -4.19
N SER A 361 0.17 25.45 -4.31
CA SER A 361 0.62 25.97 -5.60
C SER A 361 1.60 25.00 -6.29
N PRO A 362 1.60 24.93 -7.64
CA PRO A 362 2.53 24.11 -8.39
C PRO A 362 3.96 24.64 -8.26
N ALA A 363 4.95 23.75 -8.42
CA ALA A 363 6.36 24.13 -8.35
C ALA A 363 6.72 25.10 -9.47
N LYS A 364 7.49 26.15 -9.15
CA LYS A 364 7.99 27.13 -10.13
C LYS A 364 9.15 26.62 -10.99
N THR A 365 9.45 25.33 -10.95
CA THR A 365 10.57 24.73 -11.70
C THR A 365 10.11 24.38 -13.12
N ARG A 366 10.71 25.00 -14.16
CA ARG A 366 10.42 24.74 -15.59
C ARG A 366 10.51 23.26 -16.00
N MET A 367 11.22 22.45 -15.22
CA MET A 367 11.42 21.03 -15.46
C MET A 367 10.68 20.11 -14.48
N ALA A 368 9.84 20.63 -13.57
CA ALA A 368 9.10 19.80 -12.59
C ALA A 368 8.26 18.72 -13.29
N ASN A 369 7.59 19.10 -14.39
CA ASN A 369 6.77 18.20 -15.21
C ASN A 369 7.59 17.20 -16.04
N ILE A 370 8.89 17.44 -16.23
CA ILE A 370 9.79 16.56 -17.00
C ILE A 370 10.47 15.53 -16.07
N PHE A 371 10.72 15.92 -14.83
CA PHE A 371 11.48 15.10 -13.88
C PHE A 371 10.59 14.27 -12.96
N LEU A 372 9.47 14.81 -12.52
CA LEU A 372 8.58 14.06 -11.64
C LEU A 372 7.49 13.50 -12.54
N LYS A 373 7.46 12.17 -12.72
CA LYS A 373 6.31 11.47 -13.29
C LYS A 373 5.20 11.48 -12.24
N ILE A 374 4.78 12.69 -11.86
CA ILE A 374 3.66 12.95 -10.98
C ILE A 374 2.46 12.55 -11.80
N TRP A 375 1.90 11.39 -11.48
CA TRP A 375 0.58 11.07 -11.96
C TRP A 375 -0.35 12.22 -11.59
N ARG A 376 -0.99 12.83 -12.58
CA ARG A 376 -2.05 13.82 -12.32
C ARG A 376 -3.04 13.14 -11.37
N ARG A 377 -3.42 13.75 -10.25
CA ARG A 377 -4.35 13.08 -9.32
C ARG A 377 -5.70 13.77 -9.29
N SER A 378 -6.68 13.09 -9.88
CA SER A 378 -8.06 13.13 -9.41
C SER A 378 -8.31 11.91 -8.52
N ASP A 379 -9.30 11.98 -7.65
CA ASP A 379 -9.76 10.81 -6.88
C ASP A 379 -10.13 9.64 -7.80
N ALA A 380 -10.69 9.92 -8.99
CA ALA A 380 -11.04 8.91 -9.97
C ALA A 380 -9.81 8.06 -10.36
N GLU A 381 -8.68 8.70 -10.61
CA GLU A 381 -7.46 7.99 -10.97
C GLU A 381 -6.91 7.13 -9.83
N LEU A 382 -6.99 7.60 -8.57
CA LEU A 382 -6.60 6.80 -7.41
C LEU A 382 -7.44 5.54 -7.27
N GLU A 383 -8.73 5.67 -7.55
CA GLU A 383 -9.68 4.56 -7.48
C GLU A 383 -9.54 3.58 -8.65
N GLU A 384 -8.98 4.00 -9.80
CA GLU A 384 -8.83 3.14 -10.99
C GLU A 384 -7.49 2.38 -11.03
N ARG A 385 -6.51 2.76 -10.20
CA ARG A 385 -5.20 2.11 -10.18
C ARG A 385 -5.24 0.75 -9.48
N PRO A 386 -4.33 -0.17 -9.83
CA PRO A 386 -4.10 -1.40 -9.06
C PRO A 386 -3.85 -1.07 -7.58
N CYS A 387 -4.57 -1.73 -6.68
CA CYS A 387 -4.46 -1.57 -5.23
C CYS A 387 -4.76 -2.90 -4.54
N LEU A 388 -4.20 -3.14 -3.35
CA LEU A 388 -4.62 -4.24 -2.50
C LEU A 388 -6.01 -3.93 -1.94
N ARG A 389 -7.04 -4.71 -2.30
CA ARG A 389 -8.40 -4.59 -1.74
C ARG A 389 -8.57 -5.39 -0.44
N ALA A 390 -7.68 -5.17 0.51
CA ALA A 390 -7.86 -5.70 1.86
C ALA A 390 -8.75 -4.75 2.67
N PRO A 391 -9.78 -5.24 3.39
CA PRO A 391 -10.50 -4.43 4.37
C PRO A 391 -9.55 -3.90 5.45
N PRO A 392 -9.82 -2.70 6.01
CA PRO A 392 -10.93 -1.79 5.68
C PRO A 392 -10.70 -1.03 4.36
N LEU A 393 -11.78 -0.70 3.65
CA LEU A 393 -11.68 0.04 2.38
C LEU A 393 -11.52 1.53 2.65
N CYS A 394 -10.35 2.08 2.33
CA CYS A 394 -10.08 3.51 2.42
C CYS A 394 -10.42 4.20 1.07
N PRO A 395 -11.39 5.12 1.01
CA PRO A 395 -11.70 5.84 -0.22
C PRO A 395 -10.59 6.85 -0.56
N ALA A 396 -10.46 7.22 -1.83
CA ALA A 396 -9.46 8.18 -2.29
C ALA A 396 -9.56 9.55 -1.56
N SER A 397 -10.77 9.95 -1.18
CA SER A 397 -11.02 11.18 -0.44
C SER A 397 -10.38 11.19 0.96
N ALA A 398 -10.15 10.03 1.57
CA ALA A 398 -9.50 9.92 2.89
C ALA A 398 -8.00 10.23 2.85
N PHE A 399 -7.42 10.42 1.66
CA PHE A 399 -6.03 10.84 1.48
C PHE A 399 -5.88 12.37 1.32
N ARG A 400 -6.97 13.15 1.38
CA ARG A 400 -6.92 14.60 1.12
C ARG A 400 -6.44 15.37 2.36
N CYS A 401 -5.19 15.82 2.35
CA CYS A 401 -4.67 16.72 3.38
C CYS A 401 -5.16 18.16 3.16
N ARG A 402 -5.39 18.88 4.28
CA ARG A 402 -5.63 20.33 4.27
C ARG A 402 -4.39 21.07 3.74
N PRO A 403 -4.54 22.13 2.92
CA PRO A 403 -3.40 22.97 2.55
C PRO A 403 -2.82 23.67 3.78
N ASP A 404 -1.52 23.51 3.97
CA ASP A 404 -0.74 24.21 5.00
C ASP A 404 0.62 24.62 4.42
N TRP A 405 0.86 25.92 4.32
CA TRP A 405 2.09 26.47 3.76
C TRP A 405 3.32 26.13 4.60
N ARG A 406 3.17 25.87 5.90
CA ARG A 406 4.25 25.54 6.84
C ARG A 406 4.95 24.24 6.45
N LEU A 407 4.24 23.36 5.74
CA LEU A 407 4.77 22.15 5.11
C LEU A 407 6.06 22.40 4.31
N ASN A 408 6.19 23.56 3.66
CA ASN A 408 7.36 23.91 2.85
C ASN A 408 8.68 23.87 3.63
N LEU A 409 8.63 24.13 4.93
CA LEU A 409 9.78 24.10 5.83
C LEU A 409 9.84 22.81 6.65
N VAL A 410 8.67 22.24 7.01
CA VAL A 410 8.60 20.99 7.78
C VAL A 410 9.04 19.77 6.97
N LEU A 411 8.68 19.70 5.69
CA LEU A 411 9.07 18.61 4.79
C LEU A 411 10.50 18.78 4.25
N SER A 412 11.13 19.94 4.49
CA SER A 412 12.48 20.24 4.01
C SER A 412 13.53 19.64 4.95
N ALA A 413 13.64 18.32 4.93
CA ALA A 413 14.62 17.57 5.69
C ALA A 413 15.20 16.40 4.87
N GLY A 414 16.43 15.99 5.16
CA GLY A 414 17.08 14.82 4.52
C GLY A 414 18.19 15.13 3.52
N ASN A 415 18.13 16.27 2.82
CA ASN A 415 19.14 16.72 1.87
C ASN A 415 20.18 17.66 2.52
N ALA A 416 21.38 17.74 1.97
CA ALA A 416 22.50 18.56 2.44
C ALA A 416 22.22 20.07 2.37
N GLY A 417 21.16 20.48 1.66
CA GLY A 417 20.61 21.84 1.66
C GLY A 417 19.36 22.02 2.50
N SER A 418 19.05 21.09 3.41
CA SER A 418 17.81 21.02 4.20
C SER A 418 18.08 20.72 5.68
N SER A 419 17.04 20.59 6.51
CA SER A 419 17.16 20.21 7.92
C SER A 419 17.83 18.83 8.09
N ASN A 420 18.72 18.73 9.08
CA ASN A 420 19.28 17.45 9.55
C ASN A 420 18.40 16.75 10.59
N ARG A 421 17.27 17.36 10.96
CA ARG A 421 16.28 16.82 11.89
C ARG A 421 14.94 16.62 11.21
N LEU A 422 14.31 15.50 11.53
CA LEU A 422 13.00 15.10 11.04
C LEU A 422 11.96 15.41 12.11
N PRO A 423 10.82 16.00 11.74
CA PRO A 423 9.71 16.17 12.67
C PRO A 423 9.13 14.79 13.03
N LEU A 424 8.89 14.56 14.31
CA LEU A 424 8.13 13.39 14.77
C LEU A 424 6.77 13.86 15.29
N PHE A 425 5.71 13.52 14.58
CA PHE A 425 4.37 13.87 15.01
C PHE A 425 3.69 12.73 15.73
N GLU A 426 3.12 13.03 16.89
CA GLU A 426 2.28 12.13 17.67
C GLU A 426 0.91 12.77 17.91
N ARG A 427 -0.05 11.96 18.38
CA ARG A 427 -1.38 12.46 18.73
C ARG A 427 -1.24 13.55 19.79
N SER A 428 -1.67 14.76 19.46
CA SER A 428 -1.38 15.95 20.26
C SER A 428 -2.48 17.00 20.07
N SER A 429 -2.59 17.91 21.05
CA SER A 429 -3.49 19.06 20.91
C SER A 429 -3.00 20.01 19.80
N PRO A 430 -3.90 20.83 19.21
CA PRO A 430 -3.51 21.80 18.20
C PRO A 430 -2.37 22.73 18.63
N GLN A 431 -2.33 23.13 19.91
CA GLN A 431 -1.28 24.01 20.44
C GLN A 431 0.09 23.32 20.46
N VAL A 432 0.14 22.04 20.85
CA VAL A 432 1.38 21.26 20.85
C VAL A 432 1.84 20.98 19.42
N PHE A 433 0.90 20.69 18.52
CA PHE A 433 1.16 20.54 17.10
C PHE A 433 1.76 21.83 16.49
N ASP A 434 1.12 22.98 16.71
CA ASP A 434 1.59 24.26 16.18
C ASP A 434 2.97 24.64 16.75
N ALA A 435 3.19 24.44 18.06
CA ALA A 435 4.49 24.68 18.68
C ALA A 435 5.60 23.78 18.08
N LEU A 436 5.29 22.50 17.81
CA LEU A 436 6.24 21.59 17.14
C LEU A 436 6.51 22.03 15.70
N VAL A 437 5.47 22.39 14.94
CA VAL A 437 5.60 22.89 13.58
C VAL A 437 6.47 24.15 13.54
N GLU A 438 6.24 25.12 14.43
CA GLU A 438 7.05 26.33 14.55
C GLU A 438 8.51 26.02 14.90
N ARG A 439 8.74 25.10 15.85
CA ARG A 439 10.10 24.62 16.17
C ARG A 439 10.79 24.01 14.96
N CYS A 440 10.08 23.19 14.17
CA CYS A 440 10.61 22.60 12.94
C CYS A 440 10.94 23.68 11.91
N MET A 441 10.04 24.64 11.70
CA MET A 441 10.25 25.75 10.77
C MET A 441 11.47 26.58 11.17
N ALA A 442 11.57 26.96 12.45
CA ALA A 442 12.71 27.70 12.99
C ALA A 442 14.02 26.92 12.82
N HIS A 443 14.01 25.61 13.06
CA HIS A 443 15.19 24.76 12.86
C HIS A 443 15.61 24.71 11.39
N THR A 444 14.67 24.47 10.47
CA THR A 444 14.95 24.50 9.02
C THR A 444 15.51 25.85 8.59
N LEU A 445 14.96 26.97 9.07
CA LEU A 445 15.46 28.32 8.78
C LEU A 445 16.89 28.52 9.30
N ARG A 446 17.22 28.06 10.51
CA ARG A 446 18.59 28.12 11.04
C ARG A 446 19.58 27.29 10.22
N CYS A 447 19.17 26.10 9.77
CA CYS A 447 20.04 25.22 8.99
C CYS A 447 20.29 25.74 7.56
N THR A 448 19.26 26.35 6.96
CA THR A 448 19.25 26.58 5.50
C THR A 448 19.19 28.04 5.11
N GLY A 449 18.54 28.88 5.91
CA GLY A 449 18.48 30.32 5.71
C GLY A 449 19.73 31.05 6.20
N ARG A 450 19.78 32.36 5.96
CA ARG A 450 20.74 33.28 6.61
C ARG A 450 20.02 34.57 6.95
N VAL A 451 20.27 35.10 8.14
CA VAL A 451 19.79 36.41 8.56
C VAL A 451 21.01 37.24 8.94
N SER A 452 21.14 38.43 8.35
CA SER A 452 22.10 39.47 8.73
C SER A 452 21.37 40.76 9.07
N ALA A 453 22.10 41.79 9.51
CA ALA A 453 21.53 43.10 9.81
C ALA A 453 20.73 43.66 8.62
N ASP A 454 21.30 43.56 7.41
CA ASP A 454 20.80 44.21 6.21
C ASP A 454 20.07 43.26 5.24
N ALA A 455 20.11 41.95 5.45
CA ALA A 455 19.56 40.99 4.49
C ALA A 455 19.02 39.70 5.12
N VAL A 456 18.00 39.13 4.48
CA VAL A 456 17.45 37.80 4.76
C VAL A 456 17.58 36.95 3.51
N ALA A 457 18.31 35.83 3.60
CA ALA A 457 18.37 34.82 2.57
C ALA A 457 17.49 33.63 2.96
N LEU A 458 16.32 33.54 2.35
CA LEU A 458 15.35 32.47 2.56
C LEU A 458 15.81 31.14 1.93
N PRO A 459 15.38 30.00 2.48
CA PRO A 459 15.69 28.69 1.91
C PRO A 459 15.19 28.54 0.47
N TYR A 460 15.94 27.81 -0.37
CA TYR A 460 15.57 27.59 -1.78
C TYR A 460 14.22 26.86 -1.95
N THR A 461 13.79 26.06 -0.97
CA THR A 461 12.47 25.40 -1.01
C THR A 461 11.33 26.42 -1.09
N LEU A 462 11.46 27.57 -0.44
CA LEU A 462 10.45 28.65 -0.50
C LEU A 462 10.41 29.32 -1.87
N TYR A 463 11.53 29.35 -2.60
CA TYR A 463 11.53 29.78 -4.01
C TYR A 463 10.81 28.77 -4.91
N ARG A 464 11.06 27.47 -4.69
CA ARG A 464 10.42 26.38 -5.45
C ARG A 464 8.90 26.45 -5.34
N TRP A 465 8.41 26.79 -4.15
CA TRP A 465 7.00 26.84 -3.78
C TRP A 465 6.50 28.24 -3.46
N ARG A 466 7.04 29.24 -4.15
CA ARG A 466 6.80 30.65 -3.80
C ARG A 466 5.32 31.07 -3.82
N GLY A 467 4.48 30.38 -4.61
CA GLY A 467 3.05 30.64 -4.67
C GLY A 467 2.27 30.21 -3.42
N ASP A 468 2.89 29.49 -2.48
CA ASP A 468 2.28 29.12 -1.20
C ASP A 468 2.42 30.22 -0.15
N ALA A 469 3.14 31.31 -0.45
CA ALA A 469 3.35 32.39 0.50
C ALA A 469 1.98 32.97 0.94
N PRO A 470 1.69 33.03 2.25
CA PRO A 470 0.43 33.57 2.75
C PRO A 470 0.19 34.99 2.24
N ALA A 471 -1.03 35.26 1.75
CA ALA A 471 -1.38 36.57 1.25
C ALA A 471 -1.43 37.60 2.40
N VAL A 472 -0.82 38.76 2.17
CA VAL A 472 -0.87 39.92 3.07
C VAL A 472 -1.35 41.11 2.23
N PRO A 473 -2.49 41.75 2.57
CA PRO A 473 -3.12 42.75 1.70
C PRO A 473 -2.23 43.93 1.26
N SER A 474 -1.23 44.29 2.07
CA SER A 474 -0.35 45.45 1.85
C SER A 474 1.00 45.10 1.20
N LEU A 475 1.25 43.83 0.86
CA LEU A 475 2.55 43.38 0.36
C LEU A 475 2.44 42.71 -1.00
N GLU A 476 3.29 43.14 -1.92
CA GLU A 476 3.49 42.49 -3.21
C GLU A 476 4.85 41.79 -3.27
N GLY A 477 4.90 40.70 -4.03
CA GLY A 477 6.10 39.88 -4.20
C GLY A 477 6.21 38.75 -3.18
N HIS A 478 6.43 37.53 -3.67
CA HIS A 478 6.45 36.31 -2.85
C HIS A 478 7.53 36.34 -1.76
N GLU A 479 8.67 36.97 -2.03
CA GLU A 479 9.78 37.18 -1.10
C GLU A 479 9.31 37.93 0.15
N ARG A 480 8.59 39.05 -0.05
CA ARG A 480 8.07 39.89 1.03
C ARG A 480 6.94 39.19 1.79
N LEU A 481 6.06 38.47 1.08
CA LEU A 481 5.01 37.67 1.69
C LEU A 481 5.59 36.57 2.60
N TRP A 482 6.64 35.86 2.13
CA TRP A 482 7.33 34.88 2.97
C TRP A 482 8.00 35.51 4.18
N ALA A 483 8.72 36.62 3.99
CA ALA A 483 9.38 37.30 5.10
C ALA A 483 8.37 37.78 6.15
N ALA A 484 7.22 38.29 5.73
CA ALA A 484 6.13 38.68 6.63
C ALA A 484 5.57 37.48 7.41
N ALA A 485 5.26 36.37 6.72
CA ALA A 485 4.77 35.16 7.36
C ALA A 485 5.78 34.51 8.33
N LEU A 486 7.07 34.72 8.09
CA LEU A 486 8.16 34.17 8.90
C LEU A 486 8.74 35.18 9.90
N ALA A 487 8.20 36.40 9.97
CA ALA A 487 8.71 37.45 10.85
C ALA A 487 8.87 37.00 12.33
N PRO A 488 7.92 36.25 12.93
CA PRO A 488 8.08 35.74 14.29
C PRO A 488 9.30 34.83 14.49
N LEU A 489 9.75 34.15 13.43
CA LEU A 489 10.86 33.19 13.47
C LEU A 489 12.20 33.81 13.03
N LEU A 490 12.16 34.90 12.27
CA LEU A 490 13.35 35.60 11.76
C LEU A 490 13.89 36.66 12.75
N GLY A 491 13.13 36.95 13.82
CA GLY A 491 13.43 37.98 14.81
C GLY A 491 13.06 39.39 14.35
N GLU A 492 12.96 40.33 15.30
CA GLU A 492 12.68 41.74 14.99
C GLU A 492 13.76 42.28 14.03
N GLY A 493 13.31 42.65 12.83
CA GLY A 493 14.17 43.13 11.77
C GLY A 493 13.59 44.38 11.15
N SER A 494 14.47 45.33 10.84
CA SER A 494 14.10 46.54 10.10
C SER A 494 13.34 46.15 8.82
N PRO A 495 12.22 46.84 8.48
CA PRO A 495 11.47 46.60 7.25
C PRO A 495 12.30 46.83 5.97
N GLU A 496 13.50 47.40 6.07
CA GLU A 496 14.42 47.70 4.97
C GLU A 496 15.33 46.54 4.56
N ARG A 497 15.27 45.39 5.23
CA ARG A 497 16.14 44.24 4.90
C ARG A 497 15.93 43.75 3.46
N SER A 498 17.03 43.54 2.74
CA SER A 498 17.00 42.92 1.42
C SER A 498 16.64 41.43 1.53
N ILE A 499 15.53 41.00 0.90
CA ILE A 499 15.05 39.62 0.94
C ILE A 499 15.43 38.91 -0.35
N THR A 500 16.18 37.80 -0.22
CA THR A 500 16.61 36.97 -1.35
C THR A 500 16.38 35.50 -1.05
N TYR A 501 16.48 34.64 -2.06
CA TYR A 501 16.55 33.19 -1.87
C TYR A 501 17.98 32.69 -2.04
N ARG A 502 18.34 31.64 -1.30
CA ARG A 502 19.60 30.94 -1.53
C ARG A 502 19.58 30.27 -2.91
N ARG A 503 20.67 30.46 -3.66
CA ARG A 503 20.83 29.94 -5.03
C ARG A 503 21.37 28.51 -5.09
N SER A 504 21.95 28.00 -3.99
CA SER A 504 22.49 26.64 -3.94
C SER A 504 21.50 25.69 -3.26
N TYR A 505 21.09 24.65 -3.99
CA TYR A 505 20.39 23.50 -3.44
C TYR A 505 21.25 22.27 -3.68
N LYS A 506 21.80 21.70 -2.59
CA LYS A 506 22.58 20.46 -2.66
C LYS A 506 21.63 19.29 -2.50
N TRP A 507 21.60 18.49 -3.55
CA TRP A 507 20.73 17.34 -3.74
C TRP A 507 21.31 16.05 -3.12
N ALA A 508 22.47 16.11 -2.44
CA ALA A 508 23.03 14.97 -1.71
C ALA A 508 22.25 14.74 -0.41
N MET A 509 21.92 13.50 -0.06
CA MET A 509 21.35 13.17 1.25
C MET A 509 22.39 13.38 2.36
N LEU A 510 21.93 13.78 3.55
CA LEU A 510 22.75 13.80 4.76
C LEU A 510 23.07 12.36 5.21
N GLU A 511 24.26 12.17 5.79
CA GLU A 511 24.70 10.84 6.26
C GLU A 511 23.89 10.34 7.46
N ARG A 512 23.44 11.26 8.31
CA ARG A 512 22.67 10.95 9.51
C ARG A 512 21.60 11.99 9.74
N LEU A 513 20.40 11.50 10.02
CA LEU A 513 19.23 12.28 10.40
C LEU A 513 18.85 11.97 11.85
N GLU A 514 18.41 12.99 12.57
CA GLU A 514 17.90 12.88 13.94
C GLU A 514 16.42 13.22 13.99
N LEU A 515 15.74 12.87 15.08
CA LEU A 515 14.38 13.36 15.35
C LEU A 515 14.46 14.71 16.08
N LEU A 516 13.46 15.57 15.87
CA LEU A 516 13.34 16.88 16.52
C LEU A 516 12.49 16.84 17.80
#